data_AF-A0A0C2M0U5-F1
#
_entry.id   AF-A0A0C2M0U5-F1
#
_cell.length_a   1.000
_cell.length_b   1.000
_cell.length_c   1.000
_cell.angle_alpha   90.00
_cell.angle_beta   90.00
_cell.angle_gamma   90.00
#
_symmetry.space_group_name_H-M   'P 1'
#
loop_
_entity.id
_entity.type
_entity.pdbx_description
1 polymer ?
#
loop_
_entity_poly.entity_id
_entity_poly.type
_entity_poly.pdbx_seq_one_letter_code
_entity_poly.pdbx_strand_id
1 'polypeptide(L)'
;MSEKLGIRLNFTTGFHPQSNGLVERIHPTSKAALRARLSNDKWTDHLQWVVLDLKVSIAVLVFGSQVSLHCDFSTSTPDDVDVTTFVNILHNITNAIHYSETSNHDTKRNKYIPSDLLKSKLVFIRANNCRK
;
A
#
# COMPACT_ATOMS: atom_id res chain seq x y z
N MET A 1 17.07 32.28 -4.02
CA MET A 1 15.69 31.84 -4.35
C MET A 1 14.88 31.52 -3.09
N SER A 2 15.40 30.71 -2.17
CA SER A 2 14.76 30.38 -0.88
C SER A 2 14.35 31.62 -0.05
N GLU A 3 15.23 32.62 0.03
CA GLU A 3 15.03 33.84 0.82
C GLU A 3 13.89 34.72 0.26
N LYS A 4 13.70 34.72 -1.07
CA LYS A 4 12.59 35.43 -1.74
C LYS A 4 11.23 34.75 -1.54
N LEU A 5 11.23 33.47 -1.20
CA LEU A 5 10.02 32.67 -0.94
C LEU A 5 9.72 32.53 0.56
N GLY A 6 10.56 33.12 1.43
CA GLY A 6 10.44 32.98 2.89
C GLY A 6 10.75 31.57 3.41
N ILE A 7 11.38 30.72 2.61
CA ILE A 7 11.69 29.32 2.96
C ILE A 7 13.00 29.29 3.76
N ARG A 8 12.96 28.70 4.96
CA ARG A 8 14.15 28.41 5.75
C ARG A 8 14.73 27.06 5.32
N LEU A 9 15.98 27.06 4.88
CA LEU A 9 16.70 25.83 4.53
C LEU A 9 17.31 25.24 5.80
N ASN A 10 16.90 24.02 6.13
CA ASN A 10 17.49 23.26 7.23
C ASN A 10 18.42 22.20 6.63
N PHE A 11 19.71 22.32 6.90
CA PHE A 11 20.69 21.31 6.50
C PHE A 11 20.84 20.28 7.60
N THR A 12 20.84 19.01 7.22
CA THR A 12 21.14 17.92 8.13
C THR A 12 22.66 17.69 8.15
N THR A 13 23.21 17.42 9.32
CA THR A 13 24.62 17.04 9.44
C THR A 13 24.84 15.68 8.78
N GLY A 14 25.94 15.51 8.06
CA GLY A 14 26.32 14.21 7.49
C GLY A 14 26.39 13.13 8.57
N PHE A 15 26.04 11.89 8.21
CA PHE A 15 26.07 10.71 9.09
C PHE A 15 25.09 10.70 10.27
N HIS A 16 24.04 11.53 10.24
CA HIS A 16 22.97 11.50 11.26
C HIS A 16 21.62 11.07 10.64
N PRO A 17 21.36 9.75 10.48
CA PRO A 17 20.17 9.23 9.80
C PRO A 17 18.85 9.63 10.49
N GLN A 18 18.89 9.96 11.79
CA GLN A 18 17.70 10.42 12.51
C GLN A 18 17.21 11.79 12.03
N SER A 19 18.11 12.66 11.55
CA SER A 19 17.76 14.02 11.07
C SER A 19 16.91 13.99 9.80
N ASN A 20 17.01 12.91 9.01
CA ASN A 20 16.20 12.71 7.81
C ASN A 20 15.37 11.42 7.87
N GLY A 21 15.17 10.90 9.09
CA GLY A 21 14.65 9.54 9.29
C GLY A 21 13.24 9.32 8.77
N LEU A 22 12.42 10.37 8.69
CA LEU A 22 11.07 10.28 8.12
C LEU A 22 11.10 10.03 6.61
N VAL A 23 11.91 10.81 5.88
CA VAL A 23 12.08 10.66 4.43
C VAL A 23 12.76 9.32 4.13
N GLU A 24 13.79 8.97 4.89
CA GLU A 24 14.49 7.69 4.77
C GLU A 24 13.59 6.49 5.06
N ARG A 25 12.63 6.59 5.99
CA ARG A 25 11.67 5.51 6.28
C ARG A 25 10.65 5.29 5.16
N ILE A 26 10.27 6.36 4.47
CA ILE A 26 9.30 6.32 3.35
C ILE A 26 9.95 5.76 2.07
N HIS A 27 11.23 6.01 1.85
CA HIS A 27 11.95 5.60 0.64
C HIS A 27 11.95 4.08 0.37
N PRO A 28 12.17 3.17 1.34
CA PRO A 28 12.07 1.74 1.11
C PRO A 28 10.67 1.30 0.66
N THR A 29 9.63 1.87 1.26
CA THR A 29 8.23 1.55 0.93
C THR A 29 7.90 1.98 -0.50
N SER A 30 8.30 3.19 -0.91
CA SER A 30 8.06 3.66 -2.28
C SER A 30 8.83 2.82 -3.31
N LYS A 31 10.08 2.45 -3.02
CA LYS A 31 10.87 1.54 -3.86
C LYS A 31 10.25 0.15 -3.95
N ALA A 32 9.72 -0.39 -2.85
CA ALA A 32 9.05 -1.68 -2.83
C ALA A 32 7.77 -1.66 -3.68
N ALA A 33 6.97 -0.60 -3.58
CA ALA A 33 5.77 -0.42 -4.39
C ALA A 33 6.09 -0.33 -5.90
N LEU A 34 7.15 0.39 -6.27
CA LEU A 34 7.61 0.44 -7.67
C LEU A 34 8.09 -0.93 -8.17
N ARG A 35 8.84 -1.67 -7.34
CA ARG A 35 9.31 -3.03 -7.66
C ARG A 35 8.16 -4.03 -7.82
N ALA A 36 7.15 -3.94 -6.95
CA ALA A 36 5.97 -4.80 -7.00
C ALA A 36 5.18 -4.61 -8.32
N ARG A 37 5.22 -3.41 -8.90
CA ARG A 37 4.60 -3.12 -10.21
C ARG A 37 5.48 -3.47 -11.42
N LEU A 38 6.58 -4.22 -11.21
CA LEU A 38 7.47 -4.74 -12.26
C LEU A 38 8.01 -3.65 -13.22
N SER A 39 8.13 -2.41 -12.74
CA SER A 39 8.48 -1.26 -13.56
C SER A 39 10.00 -1.10 -13.71
N ASN A 40 10.65 -2.00 -14.46
CA ASN A 40 12.07 -1.81 -14.76
C ASN A 40 12.31 -0.75 -15.86
N ASP A 41 11.38 -0.62 -16.82
CA ASP A 41 11.60 0.21 -18.03
C ASP A 41 10.75 1.51 -18.07
N LYS A 42 9.66 1.59 -17.29
CA LYS A 42 8.73 2.75 -17.25
C LYS A 42 8.38 3.21 -15.84
N TRP A 43 9.34 3.17 -14.92
CA TRP A 43 9.09 3.48 -13.51
C TRP A 43 8.50 4.89 -13.27
N THR A 44 8.76 5.85 -14.16
CA THR A 44 8.22 7.22 -14.12
C THR A 44 6.70 7.26 -14.24
N ASP A 45 6.12 6.43 -15.11
CA ASP A 45 4.67 6.36 -15.34
C ASP A 45 3.97 5.74 -14.11
N HIS A 46 4.67 4.83 -13.43
CA HIS A 46 4.18 4.17 -12.23
C HIS A 46 4.41 4.99 -10.96
N LEU A 47 5.31 5.97 -10.97
CA LEU A 47 5.62 6.83 -9.83
C LEU A 47 4.41 7.64 -9.37
N GLN A 48 3.62 8.18 -10.30
CA GLN A 48 2.45 8.99 -9.98
C GLN A 48 1.44 8.22 -9.13
N TRP A 49 1.25 6.94 -9.43
CA TRP A 49 0.38 6.04 -8.67
C TRP A 49 0.91 5.74 -7.27
N VAL A 50 2.21 5.51 -7.13
CA VAL A 50 2.85 5.27 -5.82
C VAL A 50 2.75 6.52 -4.95
N VAL A 51 2.92 7.70 -5.53
CA VAL A 51 2.77 8.98 -4.82
C VAL A 51 1.31 9.23 -4.45
N LEU A 52 0.35 8.82 -5.29
CA LEU A 52 -1.08 8.94 -4.99
C LEU A 52 -1.45 8.14 -3.74
N ASP A 53 -1.02 6.88 -3.66
CA ASP A 53 -1.27 6.01 -2.51
C ASP A 53 -0.71 6.58 -1.20
N LEU A 54 0.52 7.12 -1.26
CA LEU A 54 1.11 7.83 -0.12
C LEU A 54 0.32 9.09 0.28
N LYS A 55 -0.13 9.87 -0.70
CA LYS A 55 -0.90 11.09 -0.47
C LYS A 55 -2.24 10.79 0.19
N VAL A 56 -2.92 9.71 -0.18
CA VAL A 56 -4.19 9.31 0.44
C VAL A 56 -4.00 9.04 1.92
N SER A 57 -2.99 8.25 2.27
CA SER A 57 -2.66 7.93 3.67
C SER A 57 -2.34 9.18 4.48
N ILE A 58 -1.52 10.08 3.93
CA ILE A 58 -1.16 11.35 4.58
C ILE A 58 -2.36 12.29 4.67
N ALA A 59 -3.21 12.34 3.64
CA ALA A 59 -4.37 13.23 3.61
C ALA A 59 -5.40 12.79 4.66
N VAL A 60 -5.62 11.49 4.86
CA VAL A 60 -6.44 10.98 5.98
C VAL A 60 -5.87 11.43 7.33
N LEU A 61 -4.55 11.40 7.49
CA LEU A 61 -3.91 11.87 8.72
C LEU A 61 -4.05 13.38 8.94
N VAL A 62 -3.94 14.19 7.89
CA VAL A 62 -3.99 15.66 7.96
C VAL A 62 -5.41 16.18 8.13
N PHE A 63 -6.37 15.61 7.40
CA PHE A 63 -7.76 16.07 7.39
C PHE A 63 -8.66 15.34 8.40
N GLY A 64 -8.17 14.24 9.01
CA GLY A 64 -8.89 13.51 10.05
C GLY A 64 -10.14 12.75 9.57
N SER A 65 -10.40 12.76 8.26
CA SER A 65 -11.50 12.06 7.62
C SER A 65 -10.98 11.24 6.45
N GLN A 66 -11.74 10.22 6.02
CA GLN A 66 -11.47 9.59 4.73
C GLN A 66 -11.48 10.67 3.65
N VAL A 67 -10.33 10.84 2.99
CA VAL A 67 -10.24 11.74 1.84
C VAL A 67 -10.75 10.96 0.65
N SER A 68 -11.96 11.29 0.21
CA SER A 68 -12.43 10.91 -1.12
C SER A 68 -11.40 11.46 -2.11
N LEU A 69 -10.60 10.56 -2.69
CA LEU A 69 -9.79 10.89 -3.83
C LEU A 69 -10.71 11.57 -4.84
N HIS A 70 -10.39 12.79 -5.25
CA HIS A 70 -11.04 13.44 -6.40
C HIS A 70 -10.75 12.71 -7.73
N CYS A 71 -10.18 11.51 -7.65
CA CYS A 71 -10.40 10.44 -8.61
C CYS A 71 -11.84 9.91 -8.45
N ASP A 72 -12.84 10.80 -8.48
CA ASP A 72 -14.06 10.43 -9.17
C ASP A 72 -13.56 10.19 -10.59
N PHE A 73 -13.61 8.93 -11.04
CA PHE A 73 -13.70 8.65 -12.46
C PHE A 73 -14.99 9.33 -12.89
N SER A 74 -14.91 10.64 -13.15
CA SER A 74 -16.03 11.40 -13.64
C SER A 74 -16.40 10.71 -14.93
N THR A 75 -17.56 10.06 -14.96
CA THR A 75 -18.19 9.48 -16.15
C THR A 75 -18.67 10.59 -17.10
N SER A 76 -18.03 11.76 -17.06
CA SER A 76 -18.10 12.80 -18.06
C SER A 76 -17.23 12.31 -19.22
N THR A 77 -17.85 11.58 -20.14
CA THR A 77 -17.31 11.22 -21.44
C THR A 77 -16.85 12.48 -22.19
N PRO A 78 -15.55 12.66 -22.48
CA PRO A 78 -15.18 13.25 -23.76
C PRO A 78 -15.51 12.18 -24.82
N ASP A 79 -16.27 12.54 -25.85
CA ASP A 79 -16.79 11.65 -26.91
C ASP A 79 -15.72 10.91 -27.76
N ASP A 80 -14.50 10.71 -27.29
CA ASP A 80 -13.43 10.07 -28.06
C ASP A 80 -12.44 9.21 -27.23
N VAL A 81 -12.80 8.82 -26.00
CA VAL A 81 -12.01 7.81 -25.27
C VAL A 81 -12.74 6.48 -25.34
N ASP A 82 -12.18 5.53 -26.08
CA ASP A 82 -12.67 4.15 -26.13
C ASP A 82 -12.51 3.51 -24.74
N VAL A 83 -13.55 3.68 -23.93
CA VAL A 83 -13.66 3.13 -22.56
C VAL A 83 -13.44 1.62 -22.57
N THR A 84 -13.78 0.95 -23.68
CA THR A 84 -13.64 -0.50 -23.79
C THR A 84 -12.19 -0.93 -23.83
N THR A 85 -11.30 -0.24 -24.56
CA THR A 85 -9.86 -0.56 -24.52
C THR A 85 -9.26 -0.31 -23.15
N PHE A 86 -9.61 0.78 -22.46
CA PHE A 86 -9.12 1.04 -21.10
C PHE A 86 -9.57 -0.03 -20.10
N VAL A 87 -10.85 -0.40 -20.12
CA VAL A 87 -11.40 -1.46 -19.27
C VAL A 87 -10.75 -2.81 -19.58
N ASN A 88 -10.50 -3.12 -20.86
CA ASN A 88 -9.81 -4.34 -21.26
C ASN A 88 -8.34 -4.37 -20.78
N ILE A 89 -7.65 -3.23 -20.81
CA ILE A 89 -6.28 -3.11 -20.28
C ILE A 89 -6.30 -3.33 -18.75
N LEU A 90 -7.23 -2.72 -18.03
CA LEU A 90 -7.39 -2.92 -16.59
C LEU A 90 -7.72 -4.37 -16.23
N HIS A 91 -8.63 -5.00 -16.98
CA HIS A 91 -8.99 -6.39 -16.77
C HIS A 91 -7.81 -7.32 -17.03
N ASN A 92 -7.00 -7.06 -18.06
CA ASN A 92 -5.78 -7.80 -18.33
C ASN A 92 -4.73 -7.64 -17.22
N ILE A 93 -4.54 -6.42 -16.70
CA ILE A 93 -3.61 -6.18 -15.57
C ILE A 93 -4.11 -6.90 -14.31
N THR A 94 -5.41 -6.82 -14.02
CA THR A 94 -6.00 -7.42 -12.82
C THR A 94 -5.96 -8.95 -12.89
N ASN A 95 -6.23 -9.54 -14.06
CA ASN A 95 -6.13 -10.99 -14.27
C ASN A 95 -4.68 -11.49 -14.31
N ALA A 96 -3.72 -10.64 -14.68
CA ALA A 96 -2.30 -10.98 -14.56
C ALA A 96 -1.84 -11.01 -13.08
N ILE A 97 -2.54 -10.31 -12.19
CA ILE A 97 -2.32 -10.35 -10.74
C ILE A 97 -3.12 -11.53 -10.17
N HIS A 98 -2.70 -12.76 -10.49
CA HIS A 98 -3.15 -13.92 -9.73
C HIS A 98 -2.39 -13.98 -8.41
N TYR A 99 -3.11 -13.82 -7.30
CA TYR A 99 -2.59 -14.17 -5.98
C TYR A 99 -2.36 -15.69 -5.98
N SER A 100 -1.10 -16.09 -6.05
CA SER A 100 -0.71 -17.47 -5.73
C SER A 100 -1.18 -17.76 -4.30
N GLU A 101 -1.90 -18.86 -4.10
CA GLU A 101 -2.23 -19.32 -2.76
C GLU A 101 -0.93 -19.37 -1.95
N THR A 102 -0.91 -18.66 -0.82
CA THR A 102 0.24 -18.69 0.07
C THR A 102 0.42 -20.13 0.52
N SER A 103 1.44 -20.81 0.00
CA SER A 103 1.80 -22.15 0.44
C SER A 103 2.12 -22.07 1.93
N ASN A 104 1.37 -22.80 2.75
CA ASN A 104 1.72 -22.98 4.14
C ASN A 104 2.95 -23.90 4.18
N HIS A 105 4.13 -23.30 4.14
CA HIS A 105 5.42 -24.01 4.15
C HIS A 105 5.67 -24.81 5.45
N ASP A 106 4.74 -24.77 6.40
CA ASP A 106 4.85 -25.41 7.71
C ASP A 106 3.67 -26.37 7.98
N THR A 107 3.48 -27.35 7.09
CA THR A 107 2.57 -28.49 7.34
C THR A 107 3.09 -29.45 8.41
N LYS A 108 4.35 -29.26 8.86
CA LYS A 108 5.05 -30.12 9.82
C LYS A 108 5.11 -29.54 11.24
N ARG A 109 4.62 -28.32 11.49
CA ARG A 109 4.62 -27.78 12.84
C ARG A 109 3.78 -28.69 13.74
N ASN A 110 4.45 -29.38 14.66
CA ASN A 110 3.78 -29.99 15.80
C ASN A 110 3.08 -28.84 16.53
N LYS A 111 1.76 -28.76 16.36
CA LYS A 111 0.94 -27.82 17.11
C LYS A 111 1.14 -28.18 18.57
N TYR A 112 1.81 -27.32 19.33
CA TYR A 112 1.94 -27.49 20.76
C TYR A 112 0.54 -27.38 21.37
N ILE A 113 -0.02 -28.52 21.78
CA ILE A 113 -1.29 -28.61 22.47
C ILE A 113 -0.97 -28.73 23.96
N PRO A 114 -1.35 -27.75 24.80
CA PRO A 114 -1.18 -27.85 26.25
C PRO A 114 -1.94 -29.08 26.78
N SER A 115 -1.28 -29.88 27.62
CA SER A 115 -1.89 -31.06 28.25
C SER A 115 -3.07 -30.71 29.18
N ASP A 116 -3.13 -29.46 29.65
CA ASP A 116 -4.23 -28.92 30.43
C ASP A 116 -5.52 -28.78 29.60
N LEU A 117 -5.41 -28.63 28.27
CA LEU A 117 -6.56 -28.59 27.37
C LEU A 117 -7.31 -29.94 27.39
N LEU A 118 -6.58 -31.05 27.45
CA LEU A 118 -7.16 -32.40 27.51
C LEU A 118 -7.84 -32.69 28.86
N LYS A 119 -7.45 -31.99 29.93
CA LYS A 119 -8.03 -32.13 31.27
C LYS A 119 -9.20 -31.18 31.52
N SER A 120 -9.39 -30.19 30.65
CA SER A 120 -10.40 -29.14 30.83
C SER A 120 -11.80 -29.64 30.46
N LYS A 121 -12.80 -29.36 31.31
CA LYS A 121 -14.21 -29.68 31.05
C LYS A 121 -14.88 -28.62 30.14
N LEU A 122 -14.35 -27.40 30.14
CA LEU A 122 -14.89 -26.24 29.44
C LEU A 122 -13.72 -25.46 28.82
N VAL A 123 -13.89 -25.02 27.57
CA VAL A 123 -12.91 -24.21 26.83
C VAL A 123 -13.62 -23.01 26.24
N PHE A 124 -13.02 -21.82 26.37
CA PHE A 124 -13.51 -20.62 25.70
C PHE A 124 -13.02 -20.61 24.25
N ILE A 125 -13.97 -20.68 23.30
CA ILE A 125 -13.68 -20.57 21.87
C ILE A 125 -13.91 -19.12 21.45
N ARG A 126 -12.90 -18.49 20.86
CA ARG A 126 -13.06 -17.16 20.25
C ARG A 126 -13.85 -17.31 18.95
N ALA A 127 -15.07 -16.82 18.93
CA ALA A 127 -15.91 -16.76 17.73
C ALA A 127 -15.40 -15.67 16.77
N ASN A 128 -14.48 -16.02 15.88
CA ASN A 128 -14.10 -15.16 14.77
C ASN A 128 -15.10 -15.39 13.62
N ASN A 129 -16.32 -14.87 13.75
CA ASN A 129 -17.24 -14.83 12.62
C ASN A 129 -16.72 -13.81 11.60
N CYS A 130 -16.17 -14.31 10.50
CA CYS A 130 -16.03 -13.52 9.29
C CYS A 130 -17.45 -13.28 8.75
N ARG A 131 -17.92 -12.03 8.79
CA ARG A 131 -19.19 -11.67 8.13
C ARG A 131 -19.06 -11.98 6.64
N LYS A 132 -19.95 -12.84 6.14
CA LYS A 132 -20.17 -13.03 4.70
C LYS A 132 -20.83 -11.80 4.11
#